data_AF-A0A1H0K620-F1
#
_entry.id   AF-A0A1H0K620-F1
#
_cell.length_a   1.000
_cell.length_b   1.000
_cell.length_c   1.000
_cell.angle_alpha   90.00
_cell.angle_beta   90.00
_cell.angle_gamma   90.00
#
_symmetry.space_group_name_H-M   'P 1'
#
loop_
_entity.id
_entity.type
_entity.pdbx_description
1 polymer ?
#
loop_
_entity_poly.entity_id
_entity_poly.type
_entity_poly.pdbx_seq_one_letter_code
_entity_poly.pdbx_strand_id
1 'polypeptide(L)'
;MRVAAGRAAEPTRDNQPVSIEIANESGVAVDEASIVAAARFALDRMNVSKLAELSVLLVELDVMSDLHERWMDLPGPTDVMAFPMDELENARRPDAPEAGPALLGDIVLCPAFAKDQARKAGHSLIDELHLLTVHGVLHLLGYDHAEPAEEREMFTLQKRILADFRTAAAEAKRRAAQRVEDDKLLGAVGLSESDKTGEH
;
A
#
# COMPACT_ATOMS: atom_id res chain seq x y z
N MET A 1 -11.61 -18.48 47.90
CA MET A 1 -12.39 -17.46 47.16
C MET A 1 -11.63 -16.14 47.33
N ARG A 2 -10.83 -15.66 46.38
CA ARG A 2 -11.19 -15.26 45.01
C ARG A 2 -10.04 -15.53 44.03
N VAL A 3 -10.44 -15.89 42.82
CA VAL A 3 -9.61 -16.22 41.65
C VAL A 3 -9.03 -14.93 41.09
N ALA A 4 -7.72 -14.89 40.86
CA ALA A 4 -7.08 -13.82 40.07
C ALA A 4 -7.43 -14.05 38.60
N ALA A 5 -8.26 -13.17 38.04
CA ALA A 5 -8.54 -13.15 36.61
C ALA A 5 -7.27 -12.69 35.88
N GLY A 6 -6.68 -13.57 35.08
CA GLY A 6 -5.62 -13.22 34.14
C GLY A 6 -6.13 -12.16 33.17
N ARG A 7 -5.46 -11.01 33.14
CA ARG A 7 -5.57 -10.08 32.02
C ARG A 7 -5.06 -10.83 30.79
N ALA A 8 -5.92 -10.97 29.79
CA ALA A 8 -5.51 -11.41 28.47
C ALA A 8 -4.38 -10.49 27.99
N ALA A 9 -3.26 -11.09 27.58
CA ALA A 9 -2.17 -10.37 26.94
C ALA A 9 -2.71 -9.72 25.66
N GLU A 10 -2.48 -8.42 25.49
CA GLU A 10 -2.74 -7.72 24.24
C GLU A 10 -1.95 -8.41 23.12
N PRO A 11 -2.53 -8.57 21.91
CA PRO A 11 -1.81 -9.18 20.79
C PRO A 11 -0.54 -8.37 20.51
N THR A 12 0.61 -9.06 20.48
CA THR A 12 1.89 -8.44 20.18
C THR A 12 1.84 -7.78 18.80
N ARG A 13 2.20 -6.48 18.72
CA ARG A 13 2.16 -5.69 17.47
C ARG A 13 3.06 -6.23 16.36
N ASP A 14 3.98 -7.15 16.69
CA ASP A 14 4.95 -7.75 15.76
C ASP A 14 4.33 -8.59 14.62
N ASN A 15 3.05 -8.96 14.70
CA ASN A 15 2.40 -9.78 13.68
C ASN A 15 1.33 -9.05 12.84
N GLN A 16 1.15 -7.74 13.02
CA GLN A 16 0.24 -6.97 12.18
C GLN A 16 0.94 -6.52 10.90
N PRO A 17 0.24 -6.48 9.75
CA PRO A 17 0.83 -5.98 8.51
C PRO A 17 1.01 -4.45 8.61
N VAL A 18 1.94 -3.87 7.82
CA VAL A 18 2.23 -2.41 7.75
C VAL A 18 0.93 -1.60 7.75
N SER A 19 0.84 -0.55 8.56
CA SER A 19 -0.31 0.36 8.51
C SER A 19 -0.24 1.19 7.23
N ILE A 20 -1.28 1.14 6.40
CA ILE A 20 -1.37 1.93 5.16
C ILE A 20 -2.72 2.62 5.16
N GLU A 21 -2.70 3.94 5.28
CA GLU A 21 -3.88 4.80 5.18
C GLU A 21 -3.99 5.33 3.75
N ILE A 22 -5.22 5.37 3.21
CA ILE A 22 -5.49 5.94 1.90
C ILE A 22 -6.65 6.91 2.00
N ALA A 23 -6.47 8.11 1.44
CA ALA A 23 -7.50 9.13 1.35
C ALA A 23 -7.63 9.60 -0.10
N ASN A 24 -8.86 9.60 -0.61
CA ASN A 24 -9.14 10.01 -1.98
C ASN A 24 -9.95 11.31 -2.00
N GLU A 25 -9.25 12.41 -2.25
CA GLU A 25 -9.80 13.76 -2.38
C GLU A 25 -9.80 14.22 -3.84
N SER A 26 -9.38 13.38 -4.78
CA SER A 26 -9.24 13.72 -6.21
C SER A 26 -10.57 13.84 -6.97
N GLY A 27 -11.68 13.40 -6.37
CA GLY A 27 -12.96 13.27 -7.06
C GLY A 27 -13.01 12.17 -8.12
N VAL A 28 -11.92 11.41 -8.33
CA VAL A 28 -11.84 10.31 -9.30
C VAL A 28 -12.05 8.97 -8.60
N ALA A 29 -13.05 8.21 -9.04
CA ALA A 29 -13.27 6.85 -8.55
C ALA A 29 -12.14 5.92 -9.01
N VAL A 30 -11.44 5.32 -8.05
CA VAL A 30 -10.34 4.37 -8.27
C VAL A 30 -10.45 3.18 -7.31
N ASP A 31 -9.76 2.10 -7.62
CA ASP A 31 -9.68 0.92 -6.75
C ASP A 31 -8.61 1.13 -5.66
N GLU A 32 -9.00 1.83 -4.58
CA GLU A 32 -8.14 2.15 -3.43
C GLU A 32 -7.56 0.89 -2.77
N ALA A 33 -8.34 -0.18 -2.67
CA ALA A 33 -7.87 -1.44 -2.11
C ALA A 33 -6.74 -2.05 -2.94
N SER A 34 -6.80 -1.92 -4.27
CA SER A 34 -5.74 -2.37 -5.16
C SER A 34 -4.47 -1.52 -5.05
N ILE A 35 -4.60 -0.21 -4.81
CA ILE A 35 -3.47 0.70 -4.55
C ILE A 35 -2.78 0.32 -3.23
N VAL A 36 -3.55 0.14 -2.15
CA VAL A 36 -3.04 -0.33 -0.86
C VAL A 36 -2.34 -1.68 -0.99
N ALA A 37 -2.90 -2.60 -1.79
CA ALA A 37 -2.28 -3.89 -2.05
C ALA A 37 -0.94 -3.75 -2.79
N ALA A 38 -0.82 -2.84 -3.76
CA ALA A 38 0.43 -2.57 -4.47
C ALA A 38 1.49 -1.96 -3.54
N ALA A 39 1.12 -0.97 -2.73
CA ALA A 39 2.00 -0.37 -1.73
C ALA A 39 2.51 -1.42 -0.74
N ARG A 40 1.59 -2.21 -0.16
CA ARG A 40 1.93 -3.29 0.78
C ARG A 40 2.87 -4.29 0.15
N PHE A 41 2.59 -4.72 -1.08
CA PHE A 41 3.43 -5.68 -1.79
C PHE A 41 4.84 -5.14 -2.01
N ALA A 42 4.98 -3.86 -2.37
CA ALA A 42 6.29 -3.22 -2.52
C ALA A 42 7.05 -3.19 -1.18
N LEU A 43 6.40 -2.75 -0.10
CA LEU A 43 7.01 -2.70 1.24
C LEU A 43 7.45 -4.09 1.73
N ASP A 44 6.61 -5.11 1.55
CA ASP A 44 6.93 -6.49 1.90
C ASP A 44 8.12 -7.00 1.08
N ARG A 45 8.16 -6.68 -0.22
CA ARG A 45 9.25 -7.08 -1.12
C ARG A 45 10.58 -6.42 -0.79
N MET A 46 10.53 -5.24 -0.18
CA MET A 46 11.67 -4.47 0.29
C MET A 46 12.02 -4.77 1.76
N ASN A 47 11.35 -5.75 2.37
CA ASN A 47 11.58 -6.17 3.77
C ASN A 47 11.45 -5.01 4.77
N VAL A 48 10.53 -4.07 4.50
CA VAL A 48 10.26 -2.96 5.41
C VAL A 48 9.61 -3.47 6.69
N SER A 49 9.93 -2.82 7.81
CA SER A 49 9.35 -3.16 9.11
C SER A 49 7.82 -3.11 9.06
N LYS A 50 7.19 -4.11 9.65
CA LYS A 50 5.72 -4.17 9.79
C LYS A 50 5.15 -3.08 10.70
N LEU A 51 6.00 -2.48 11.52
CA LEU A 51 5.63 -1.34 12.37
C LEU A 51 5.65 -0.02 11.59
N ALA A 52 6.00 -0.04 10.30
CA ALA A 52 6.02 1.18 9.50
C ALA A 52 4.60 1.64 9.15
N GLU A 53 4.46 2.95 8.98
CA GLU A 53 3.20 3.60 8.59
C GLU A 53 3.40 4.37 7.28
N LEU A 54 2.50 4.17 6.33
CA LEU A 54 2.47 4.84 5.03
C LEU A 54 1.11 5.52 4.83
N SER A 55 1.12 6.77 4.37
CA SER A 55 -0.09 7.46 3.91
C SER A 55 -0.07 7.59 2.39
N VAL A 56 -1.22 7.38 1.75
CA VAL A 56 -1.41 7.61 0.32
C VAL A 56 -2.57 8.58 0.13
N LEU A 57 -2.29 9.75 -0.44
CA LEU A 57 -3.30 10.78 -0.70
C LEU A 57 -3.49 10.95 -2.21
N LEU A 58 -4.74 10.87 -2.67
CA LEU A 58 -5.09 11.14 -4.06
C LEU A 58 -5.72 12.51 -4.13
N VAL A 59 -5.15 13.41 -4.93
CA VAL A 59 -5.54 14.83 -4.99
C VAL A 59 -5.91 15.28 -6.39
N GLU A 60 -6.57 16.43 -6.46
CA GLU A 60 -6.90 17.14 -7.70
C GLU A 60 -5.66 17.82 -8.33
N LEU A 61 -5.77 18.25 -9.59
CA LEU A 61 -4.65 18.80 -10.36
C LEU A 61 -4.11 20.12 -9.80
N ASP A 62 -5.00 20.97 -9.32
CA ASP A 62 -4.71 22.24 -8.67
C ASP A 62 -3.97 22.02 -7.35
N VAL A 63 -4.47 21.14 -6.48
CA VAL A 63 -3.79 20.78 -5.23
C VAL A 63 -2.40 20.19 -5.51
N MET A 64 -2.28 19.32 -6.51
CA MET A 64 -1.00 18.77 -6.94
C MET A 64 -0.04 19.86 -7.42
N SER A 65 -0.53 20.82 -8.22
CA SER A 65 0.28 21.93 -8.72
C SER A 65 0.78 22.82 -7.59
N ASP A 66 -0.10 23.16 -6.65
CA ASP A 66 0.24 23.97 -5.48
C ASP A 66 1.29 23.30 -4.60
N LEU A 67 1.19 21.98 -4.41
CA LEU A 67 2.18 21.21 -3.66
C LEU A 67 3.51 21.13 -4.41
N HIS A 68 3.49 20.89 -5.71
CA HIS A 68 4.70 20.81 -6.53
C HIS A 68 5.47 22.14 -6.53
N GLU A 69 4.76 23.26 -6.68
CA GLU A 69 5.40 24.59 -6.60
C GLU A 69 5.93 24.86 -5.19
N ARG A 70 5.17 24.55 -4.14
CA ARG A 70 5.57 24.80 -2.76
C ARG A 70 6.80 24.01 -2.31
N TRP A 71 6.92 22.76 -2.74
CA TRP A 71 7.94 21.84 -2.24
C TRP A 71 9.12 21.66 -3.21
N MET A 72 8.89 21.80 -4.52
CA MET A 72 9.93 21.62 -5.55
C MET A 72 10.30 22.92 -6.28
N ASP A 73 9.61 24.04 -6.02
CA ASP A 73 9.80 25.32 -6.74
C ASP A 73 9.64 25.17 -8.26
N LEU A 74 8.79 24.23 -8.69
CA LEU A 74 8.52 23.92 -10.08
C LEU A 74 7.03 24.12 -10.41
N PRO A 75 6.71 24.82 -11.52
CA PRO A 75 5.33 25.11 -11.86
C PRO A 75 4.61 23.90 -12.46
N GLY A 76 3.31 23.82 -12.18
CA GLY A 76 2.39 22.84 -12.76
C GLY A 76 2.32 21.51 -12.02
N PRO A 77 1.37 20.63 -12.38
CA PRO A 77 1.16 19.37 -11.68
C PRO A 77 2.20 18.31 -12.10
N THR A 78 2.49 17.41 -11.17
CA THR A 78 3.21 16.15 -11.44
C THR A 78 2.29 14.95 -11.20
N ASP A 79 2.77 13.75 -11.50
CA ASP A 79 2.02 12.50 -11.34
C ASP A 79 2.09 11.93 -9.92
N VAL A 80 3.26 11.98 -9.29
CA VAL A 80 3.52 11.53 -7.92
C VAL A 80 4.50 12.44 -7.20
N MET A 81 4.28 12.63 -5.90
CA MET A 81 5.27 13.16 -4.96
C MET A 81 5.38 12.22 -3.76
N ALA A 82 6.59 12.03 -3.27
CA ALA A 82 6.87 11.25 -2.07
C ALA A 82 7.54 12.16 -1.03
N PHE A 83 6.96 12.21 0.17
CA PHE A 83 7.46 13.00 1.29
C PHE A 83 7.95 12.04 2.38
N PRO A 84 9.26 11.73 2.42
CA PRO A 84 9.81 10.88 3.48
C PRO A 84 9.70 11.60 4.84
N MET A 85 9.24 10.89 5.87
CA MET A 85 9.25 11.40 7.23
C MET A 85 10.58 11.06 7.92
N ASP A 86 11.29 12.10 8.31
CA ASP A 86 12.68 12.03 8.76
C ASP A 86 12.79 11.67 10.26
N GLU A 87 12.29 10.50 10.65
CA GLU A 87 12.46 9.96 12.01
C GLU A 87 13.45 8.79 12.10
N LEU A 88 14.04 8.36 10.97
CA LEU A 88 14.97 7.23 11.02
C LEU A 88 16.36 7.61 11.58
N GLU A 89 16.78 8.89 11.49
CA GLU A 89 18.12 9.30 11.93
C GLU A 89 18.20 10.28 13.14
N ASN A 90 17.21 11.15 13.40
CA ASN A 90 17.44 12.32 14.27
C ASN A 90 16.76 12.37 15.66
N ALA A 91 16.09 11.31 16.11
CA ALA A 91 15.38 11.35 17.41
C ALA A 91 15.66 10.17 18.37
N ARG A 92 16.71 9.36 18.16
CA ARG A 92 17.09 8.36 19.18
C ARG A 92 17.78 9.04 20.36
N ARG A 93 17.01 9.41 21.39
CA ARG A 93 17.56 9.50 22.75
C ARG A 93 18.10 8.11 23.14
N PRO A 94 19.23 8.01 23.86
CA PRO A 94 19.79 6.72 24.29
C PRO A 94 18.83 5.87 25.14
N ASP A 95 17.76 6.49 25.63
CA ASP A 95 16.79 5.96 26.60
C ASP A 95 15.36 5.79 26.01
N ALA A 96 15.20 5.94 24.69
CA ALA A 96 13.92 5.67 24.03
C ALA A 96 13.63 4.15 24.00
N PRO A 97 12.39 3.70 24.32
CA PRO A 97 12.02 2.28 24.21
C PRO A 97 12.17 1.78 22.77
N GLU A 98 12.58 0.53 22.60
CA GLU A 98 12.77 -0.07 21.27
C GLU A 98 11.46 -0.04 20.46
N ALA A 99 11.58 0.45 19.23
CA ALA A 99 10.61 0.35 18.14
C ALA A 99 9.23 0.99 18.40
N GLY A 100 9.19 2.33 18.41
CA GLY A 100 7.99 3.05 17.96
C GLY A 100 7.73 2.81 16.46
N PRO A 101 6.50 3.04 15.96
CA PRO A 101 6.22 2.94 14.53
C PRO A 101 7.13 3.87 13.75
N ALA A 102 7.81 3.34 12.73
CA ALA A 102 8.65 4.15 11.85
C ALA A 102 7.73 4.76 10.79
N LEU A 103 7.47 6.07 10.89
CA LEU A 103 6.71 6.79 9.86
C LEU A 103 7.54 6.79 8.57
N LEU A 104 7.08 6.10 7.52
CA LEU A 104 7.74 6.14 6.20
C LEU A 104 7.52 7.49 5.54
N GLY A 105 6.29 8.00 5.64
CA GLY A 105 5.89 9.27 5.07
C GLY A 105 4.65 9.17 4.19
N ASP A 106 4.53 10.12 3.27
CA ASP A 106 3.33 10.35 2.47
C ASP A 106 3.62 10.18 0.98
N ILE A 107 2.72 9.52 0.25
CA ILE A 107 2.70 9.48 -1.22
C ILE A 107 1.47 10.26 -1.69
N VAL A 108 1.69 11.29 -2.49
CA VAL A 108 0.62 12.08 -3.10
C VAL A 108 0.52 11.72 -4.59
N LEU A 109 -0.67 11.33 -5.04
CA LEU A 109 -0.97 10.92 -6.42
C LEU A 109 -2.00 11.85 -7.04
N CYS A 110 -1.88 12.14 -8.34
CA CYS A 110 -2.91 12.85 -9.09
C CYS A 110 -3.55 11.95 -10.15
N PRO A 111 -4.72 11.32 -9.88
CA PRO A 111 -5.37 10.40 -10.83
C PRO A 111 -5.75 11.05 -12.16
N ALA A 112 -6.12 12.32 -12.17
CA ALA A 112 -6.45 13.05 -13.38
C ALA A 112 -5.24 13.21 -14.31
N PHE A 113 -4.07 13.52 -13.74
CA PHE A 113 -2.81 13.59 -14.48
C PHE A 113 -2.37 12.20 -14.96
N ALA A 114 -2.37 11.21 -14.05
CA ALA A 114 -2.01 9.83 -14.33
C ALA A 114 -2.89 9.20 -15.45
N LYS A 115 -4.15 9.62 -15.58
CA LYS A 115 -5.05 9.12 -16.63
C LYS A 115 -4.54 9.43 -18.03
N ASP A 116 -3.98 10.62 -18.24
CA ASP A 116 -3.44 11.00 -19.55
C ASP A 116 -2.09 10.35 -19.81
N GLN A 117 -1.29 10.07 -18.78
CA GLN A 117 -0.08 9.25 -18.91
C GLN A 117 -0.42 7.80 -19.28
N ALA A 118 -1.36 7.18 -18.56
CA ALA A 118 -1.83 5.82 -18.83
C ALA A 118 -2.31 5.66 -20.28
N ARG A 119 -3.05 6.66 -20.80
CA ARG A 119 -3.49 6.69 -22.20
C ARG A 119 -2.33 6.73 -23.18
N LYS A 120 -1.31 7.57 -22.93
CA LYS A 120 -0.12 7.67 -23.79
C LYS A 120 0.73 6.40 -23.75
N ALA A 121 0.84 5.77 -22.58
CA ALA A 121 1.59 4.54 -22.36
C ALA A 121 0.83 3.26 -22.76
N GLY A 122 -0.48 3.38 -23.05
CA GLY A 122 -1.28 2.28 -23.58
C GLY A 122 -1.74 1.25 -22.53
N HIS A 123 -1.87 1.65 -21.27
CA HIS A 123 -2.37 0.78 -20.20
C HIS A 123 -3.48 1.46 -19.38
N SER A 124 -4.03 0.73 -18.40
CA SER A 124 -5.13 1.23 -17.60
C SER A 124 -4.68 2.31 -16.60
N LEU A 125 -5.61 3.15 -16.15
CA LEU A 125 -5.35 4.11 -15.06
C LEU A 125 -4.89 3.38 -13.78
N ILE A 126 -5.48 2.23 -13.46
CA ILE A 126 -5.09 1.50 -12.25
C ILE A 126 -3.67 0.94 -12.36
N ASP A 127 -3.24 0.50 -13.55
CA ASP A 127 -1.85 0.08 -13.78
C ASP A 127 -0.86 1.24 -13.60
N GLU A 128 -1.25 2.45 -14.03
CA GLU A 128 -0.45 3.65 -13.80
C GLU A 128 -0.38 3.98 -12.31
N LEU A 129 -1.50 3.95 -11.60
CA LEU A 129 -1.53 4.21 -10.17
C LEU A 129 -0.70 3.18 -9.39
N HIS A 130 -0.70 1.91 -9.78
CA HIS A 130 0.22 0.90 -9.21
C HIS A 130 1.67 1.26 -9.48
N LEU A 131 2.00 1.67 -10.70
CA LEU A 131 3.35 2.08 -11.08
C LEU A 131 3.82 3.25 -10.22
N LEU A 132 3.02 4.32 -10.14
CA LEU A 132 3.33 5.52 -9.36
C LEU A 132 3.39 5.24 -7.86
N THR A 133 2.54 4.34 -7.35
CA THR A 133 2.58 3.92 -5.94
C THR A 133 3.88 3.19 -5.62
N VAL A 134 4.28 2.22 -6.45
CA VAL A 134 5.56 1.52 -6.26
C VAL A 134 6.73 2.48 -6.39
N HIS A 135 6.66 3.41 -7.35
CA HIS A 135 7.66 4.44 -7.55
C HIS A 135 7.81 5.33 -6.31
N GLY A 136 6.70 5.83 -5.76
CA GLY A 136 6.68 6.61 -4.52
C GLY A 136 7.24 5.84 -3.32
N VAL A 137 6.88 4.56 -3.17
CA VAL A 137 7.45 3.71 -2.10
C VAL A 137 8.98 3.60 -2.23
N LEU A 138 9.51 3.45 -3.45
CA LEU A 138 10.96 3.37 -3.65
C LEU A 138 11.66 4.69 -3.29
N HIS A 139 11.08 5.84 -3.63
CA HIS A 139 11.57 7.15 -3.19
C HIS A 139 11.57 7.29 -1.67
N LEU A 140 10.51 6.85 -0.98
CA LEU A 140 10.46 6.85 0.49
C LEU A 140 11.55 5.97 1.13
N LEU A 141 12.03 4.96 0.41
CA LEU A 141 13.12 4.09 0.85
C LEU A 141 14.52 4.61 0.45
N GLY A 142 14.60 5.80 -0.15
CA GLY A 142 15.85 6.45 -0.53
C GLY A 142 16.40 6.04 -1.90
N TYR A 143 15.62 5.38 -2.75
CA TYR A 143 16.00 5.16 -4.14
C TYR A 143 15.66 6.41 -4.97
N ASP A 144 16.66 6.95 -5.65
CA ASP A 144 16.49 8.07 -6.59
C ASP A 144 16.76 7.61 -8.04
N HIS A 145 16.47 8.47 -8.99
CA HIS A 145 16.74 8.28 -10.41
C HIS A 145 17.34 9.56 -11.05
N ALA A 146 18.03 10.37 -10.27
CA ALA A 146 18.73 11.57 -10.75
C ALA A 146 19.95 11.23 -11.61
N GLU A 147 20.74 10.23 -11.21
CA GLU A 147 21.86 9.75 -12.01
C GLU A 147 21.51 8.51 -12.87
N PRO A 148 22.15 8.32 -14.05
CA PRO A 148 21.87 7.19 -14.93
C PRO A 148 22.10 5.80 -14.31
N ALA A 149 22.95 5.69 -13.29
CA ALA A 149 23.19 4.44 -12.57
C ALA A 149 22.03 4.13 -11.61
N GLU A 150 21.61 5.13 -10.84
CA GLU A 150 20.50 5.05 -9.89
C GLU A 150 19.18 4.81 -10.62
N GLU A 151 18.93 5.53 -11.72
CA GLU A 151 17.76 5.35 -12.58
C GLU A 151 17.65 3.89 -13.05
N ARG A 152 18.75 3.30 -13.51
CA ARG A 152 18.75 1.89 -13.95
C ARG A 152 18.45 0.94 -12.82
N GLU A 153 18.99 1.18 -11.63
CA GLU A 153 18.76 0.36 -10.45
C GLU A 153 17.28 0.43 -10.05
N MET A 154 16.78 1.64 -9.80
CA MET A 154 15.41 1.90 -9.37
C MET A 154 14.40 1.37 -10.38
N PHE A 155 14.59 1.63 -11.68
CA PHE A 155 13.62 1.22 -12.70
C PHE A 155 13.63 -0.30 -12.91
N THR A 156 14.79 -0.95 -12.75
CA THR A 156 14.88 -2.41 -12.77
C THR A 156 14.12 -3.01 -11.59
N LEU A 157 14.31 -2.44 -10.40
CA LEU A 157 13.61 -2.86 -9.19
C LEU A 157 12.10 -2.66 -9.30
N GLN A 158 11.66 -1.46 -9.72
CA GLN A 158 10.25 -1.12 -9.94
C GLN A 158 9.58 -2.10 -10.91
N LYS A 159 10.20 -2.37 -12.06
CA LYS A 159 9.67 -3.33 -13.04
C LYS A 159 9.50 -4.73 -12.45
N ARG A 160 10.48 -5.19 -11.67
CA ARG A 160 10.44 -6.50 -11.00
C ARG A 160 9.30 -6.56 -9.99
N ILE A 161 9.16 -5.55 -9.12
CA ILE A 161 8.10 -5.48 -8.10
C ILE A 161 6.72 -5.48 -8.77
N LEU A 162 6.52 -4.67 -9.81
CA LEU A 162 5.25 -4.61 -10.52
C LEU A 162 4.89 -5.92 -11.23
N ALA A 163 5.87 -6.60 -11.83
CA ALA A 163 5.65 -7.89 -12.47
C ALA A 163 5.26 -8.97 -11.45
N ASP A 164 5.98 -9.03 -10.32
CA ASP A 164 5.69 -9.93 -9.21
C ASP A 164 4.29 -9.64 -8.62
N PHE A 165 3.96 -8.36 -8.41
CA PHE A 165 2.66 -7.92 -7.90
C PHE A 165 1.50 -8.32 -8.82
N ARG A 166 1.61 -8.05 -10.12
CA ARG A 166 0.56 -8.42 -11.09
C ARG A 166 0.31 -9.92 -11.12
N THR A 167 1.37 -10.72 -11.01
CA THR A 167 1.26 -12.18 -10.92
C THR A 167 0.54 -12.60 -9.64
N ALA A 168 0.95 -12.07 -8.49
CA ALA A 168 0.34 -12.35 -7.19
C ALA A 168 -1.13 -11.91 -7.13
N ALA A 169 -1.46 -10.73 -7.66
CA ALA A 169 -2.82 -10.21 -7.71
C ALA A 169 -3.72 -11.07 -8.60
N ALA A 170 -3.23 -11.52 -9.76
CA ALA A 170 -3.96 -12.43 -10.62
C ALA A 170 -4.23 -13.78 -9.96
N GLU A 171 -3.24 -14.33 -9.22
CA GLU A 171 -3.42 -15.55 -8.44
C GLU A 171 -4.43 -15.38 -7.30
N ALA A 172 -4.34 -14.30 -6.54
CA ALA A 172 -5.27 -13.98 -5.46
C ALA A 172 -6.70 -13.88 -5.99
N LYS A 173 -6.90 -13.19 -7.13
CA LYS A 173 -8.20 -13.07 -7.79
C LYS A 173 -8.74 -14.43 -8.24
N ARG A 174 -7.90 -15.29 -8.82
CA ARG A 174 -8.30 -16.67 -9.19
C ARG A 174 -8.72 -17.49 -7.97
N ARG A 175 -7.95 -17.42 -6.87
CA ARG A 175 -8.26 -18.13 -5.63
C ARG A 175 -9.56 -17.62 -4.99
N ALA A 176 -9.79 -16.32 -5.00
CA ALA A 176 -11.03 -15.73 -4.49
C ALA A 176 -12.25 -16.17 -5.32
N ALA A 177 -12.13 -16.19 -6.65
CA ALA A 177 -13.18 -16.67 -7.54
C ALA A 177 -13.50 -18.16 -7.30
N GLN A 178 -12.47 -19.00 -7.13
CA GLN A 178 -12.66 -20.42 -6.82
C GLN A 178 -13.41 -20.62 -5.49
N ARG A 179 -13.04 -19.87 -4.44
CA ARG A 179 -13.71 -19.93 -3.13
C ARG A 179 -15.19 -19.56 -3.21
N VAL A 180 -15.52 -18.53 -4.00
CA VAL A 180 -16.92 -18.11 -4.21
C VAL A 180 -17.71 -19.21 -4.92
N GLU A 181 -17.10 -19.90 -5.88
CA GLU A 181 -17.75 -21.01 -6.58
C GLU A 181 -17.94 -22.23 -5.67
N ASP A 182 -16.91 -22.58 -4.89
CA ASP A 182 -16.97 -23.67 -3.92
C ASP A 182 -18.06 -23.42 -2.85
N ASP A 183 -18.18 -22.19 -2.35
CA ASP A 183 -19.21 -21.79 -1.37
C ASP A 183 -20.63 -21.88 -1.95
N LYS A 184 -20.82 -21.47 -3.22
CA LYS A 184 -22.09 -21.65 -3.92
C LYS A 184 -22.46 -23.11 -4.10
N LEU A 185 -21.50 -23.96 -4.45
CA LEU A 185 -21.74 -25.41 -4.61
C LEU A 185 -22.12 -26.06 -3.29
N LEU A 186 -21.44 -25.73 -2.19
CA LEU A 186 -21.77 -26.22 -0.85
C LEU A 186 -23.16 -25.73 -0.38
N GLY A 187 -23.48 -24.46 -0.64
CA GLY A 187 -24.80 -23.89 -0.34
C GLY A 187 -25.94 -24.53 -1.16
N ALA A 188 -25.68 -24.91 -2.41
CA ALA A 188 -26.65 -25.59 -3.27
C ALA A 188 -26.92 -27.04 -2.87
N VAL A 189 -25.95 -27.71 -2.22
CA VAL A 189 -26.06 -29.13 -1.79
C VAL A 189 -26.67 -29.25 -0.37
N GLY A 190 -26.97 -28.14 0.31
CA GLY A 190 -27.73 -28.15 1.58
C GLY A 190 -26.94 -28.66 2.79
N LEU A 191 -25.61 -28.64 2.74
CA LEU A 191 -24.73 -29.02 3.85
C LEU A 191 -24.37 -27.79 4.71
N SER A 192 -25.37 -27.01 5.15
CA SER A 192 -25.18 -26.16 6.33
C SER A 192 -25.40 -27.04 7.56
N GLU A 193 -24.44 -27.09 8.48
CA GLU A 193 -24.51 -27.89 9.71
C GLU A 193 -25.77 -27.59 10.55
N SER A 194 -26.85 -28.30 10.26
CA SER A 194 -28.04 -28.40 11.10
C SER A 194 -28.51 -29.84 11.10
N ASP A 195 -27.65 -30.73 11.60
CA ASP A 195 -28.06 -32.05 12.10
C ASP A 195 -27.29 -32.39 13.39
N LYS A 196 -27.69 -31.72 14.48
CA LYS A 196 -27.56 -32.24 15.84
C LYS A 196 -28.89 -32.03 16.56
N THR A 197 -29.91 -32.72 16.08
CA THR A 197 -31.07 -33.09 16.89
C THR A 197 -31.03 -34.58 17.13
N GLY A 198 -30.88 -34.99 18.40
CA GLY A 198 -31.17 -36.36 18.79
C GLY A 198 -30.58 -36.74 20.16
N GLU A 199 -31.49 -37.10 21.08
CA GLU A 199 -31.28 -37.75 22.40
C GLU A 199 -30.91 -36.77 23.55
N HIS A 200 -31.76 -36.49 24.54
CA HIS A 200 -32.86 -37.25 25.17
C HIS A 200 -33.98 -36.35 25.68
#